data_AF-A0A6P5SLH1-F1
#
_entry.id   AF-A0A6P5SLH1-F1
#
_cell.length_a   1.000
_cell.length_b   1.000
_cell.length_c   1.000
_cell.angle_alpha   90.00
_cell.angle_beta   90.00
_cell.angle_gamma   90.00
#
_symmetry.space_group_name_H-M   'P 1'
#
loop_
_entity.id
_entity.type
_entity.pdbx_description
1 polymer ?
#
loop_
_entity_poly.entity_id
_entity_poly.type
_entity_poly.pdbx_seq_one_letter_code
_entity_poly.pdbx_strand_id
1 'polypeptide(L)'
;MANLLNSFTIVLSFLFIYGYNYNVHVMAQWPSGGSTRFYDFKVQTKRVTKLCSTKDMVTINGKFPGPSVYAQEDDRIIVNVTNETPFNVTIHWHGVRQKLSCWFDGPSYITQCPIQAGQSFTYEFTMVKQKGTFFWHAHVSWLRATVYGALIVYPKTGAPYPFKAPYEEHTLILGEYWLQDVVQLERATAASGGPPTPTNAYTINGHPGPNYNCSNNDVFQIDVVSGKTYLLRLIHAGLNMENFFAIANHKLTIVEADAEYTKPFTTDRVMLGPGQTMSVLVTADQSPGKYSMAMGPYMSAKGVKFQNISSIAYFQYSGAVPNSLSLPAKLPCFNDNLAVKTVMDGLRSLNPVNVSRQIDTDLFVTIGLNVQKCHSKTPKQNCQGLNNGVMAASMNNISFVKPKISLLEAYYKKINGSFTEDFPGVPLKFYDFVNGAPNNVPNNTQALNGTKALVLEYGARVQLIMQDTGTVTTENHPIHLHGYSFYVVGYGTGNYNPKTANFNLVDPPYMNTIGVPVGGWAAIRFVADNPGVWFMHCHLDIHQSWGLGTVLVVKNGKGDLEILPHPPADLPQC
;
A
#
# COMPACT_ATOMS: atom_id res chain seq x y z
N MET A 1 -6.12 30.69 74.09
CA MET A 1 -5.04 31.21 74.96
C MET A 1 -3.84 30.29 74.75
N ALA A 2 -2.65 30.67 74.30
CA ALA A 2 -2.08 31.97 73.91
C ALA A 2 -0.92 31.70 72.91
N ASN A 3 -0.82 32.56 71.89
CA ASN A 3 0.35 33.28 71.35
C ASN A 3 1.74 32.60 71.27
N LEU A 4 2.67 32.95 70.37
CA LEU A 4 2.79 33.61 69.06
C LEU A 4 4.32 33.72 68.85
N LEU A 5 4.81 33.57 67.61
CA LEU A 5 6.06 34.11 67.02
C LEU A 5 7.42 34.05 67.80
N ASN A 6 8.45 33.45 67.19
CA ASN A 6 9.42 34.20 66.38
C ASN A 6 10.57 33.32 65.82
N SER A 7 10.89 33.61 64.57
CA SER A 7 12.00 33.07 63.77
C SER A 7 13.36 33.52 64.29
N PHE A 8 14.37 32.64 64.27
CA PHE A 8 15.76 33.05 64.08
C PHE A 8 16.54 31.96 63.33
N THR A 9 17.03 32.36 62.15
CA THR A 9 17.85 31.61 61.20
C THR A 9 19.31 31.68 61.63
N ILE A 10 19.99 30.56 61.85
CA ILE A 10 21.46 30.46 61.72
C ILE A 10 21.82 29.15 61.03
N VAL A 11 22.75 29.28 60.09
CA VAL A 11 23.07 28.41 58.98
C VAL A 11 24.39 27.67 59.24
N LEU A 12 24.50 26.47 58.64
CA LEU A 12 25.71 25.72 58.25
C LEU A 12 26.50 24.96 59.32
N SER A 13 26.51 23.62 59.18
CA SER A 13 27.75 22.82 59.11
C SER A 13 27.49 21.52 58.34
N PHE A 14 28.34 21.30 57.34
CA PHE A 14 28.32 20.22 56.35
C PHE A 14 28.62 18.84 56.95
N LEU A 15 27.89 17.82 56.51
CA LEU A 15 28.32 16.42 56.56
C LEU A 15 28.10 15.80 55.16
N PHE A 16 29.21 15.58 54.47
CA PHE A 16 29.28 14.87 53.20
C PHE A 16 28.91 13.40 53.40
N ILE A 17 27.80 12.96 52.80
CA ILE A 17 27.54 11.54 52.55
C ILE A 17 27.59 11.33 51.04
N TYR A 18 28.62 10.60 50.60
CA TYR A 18 28.77 10.08 49.25
C TYR A 18 27.65 9.07 48.98
N GLY A 19 26.54 9.54 48.40
CA GLY A 19 25.53 8.68 47.79
C GLY A 19 25.95 8.34 46.37
N TYR A 20 26.46 7.13 46.15
CA TYR A 20 26.58 6.54 44.82
C TYR A 20 25.18 6.44 44.20
N ASN A 21 24.81 7.41 43.35
CA ASN A 21 23.67 7.27 42.46
C ASN A 21 24.03 6.23 41.41
N TYR A 22 23.62 4.98 41.65
CA TYR A 22 23.43 4.04 40.55
C TYR A 22 22.36 4.63 39.64
N ASN A 23 22.81 5.29 38.57
CA ASN A 23 22.01 5.49 37.37
C ASN A 23 21.64 4.11 36.86
N VAL A 24 20.50 3.58 37.31
CA VAL A 24 19.85 2.45 36.65
C VAL A 24 19.49 2.98 35.27
N HIS A 25 20.35 2.72 34.28
CA HIS A 25 19.96 2.77 32.88
C HIS A 25 18.80 1.81 32.75
N VAL A 26 17.58 2.36 32.72
CA VAL A 26 16.44 1.65 32.17
C VAL A 26 16.81 1.43 30.72
N MET A 27 17.39 0.25 30.42
CA MET A 27 17.62 -0.18 29.06
C MET A 27 16.30 0.00 28.32
N ALA A 28 16.34 0.74 27.21
CA ALA A 28 15.20 0.83 26.32
C ALA A 28 14.83 -0.59 25.91
N GLN A 29 13.76 -1.12 26.51
CA GLN A 29 13.28 -2.46 26.18
C GLN A 29 12.84 -2.43 24.72
N TRP A 30 13.24 -3.46 23.97
CA TRP A 30 12.54 -3.85 22.75
C TRP A 30 11.04 -3.80 23.04
N PRO A 31 10.18 -3.36 22.11
CA PRO A 31 8.74 -3.42 22.31
C PRO A 31 8.40 -4.83 22.79
N SER A 32 8.07 -4.98 24.08
CA SER A 32 7.65 -6.26 24.64
C SER A 32 6.26 -6.47 24.09
N GLY A 33 6.20 -7.06 22.91
CA GLY A 33 4.95 -7.28 22.23
C GLY A 33 4.00 -8.09 23.09
N GLY A 34 2.70 -7.94 22.88
CA GLY A 34 1.66 -8.66 23.64
C GLY A 34 1.92 -10.16 23.64
N SER A 35 1.47 -10.86 22.61
CA SER A 35 1.76 -12.28 22.37
C SER A 35 2.61 -12.43 21.11
N THR A 36 3.26 -13.60 20.95
CA THR A 36 3.95 -13.94 19.70
C THR A 36 3.06 -14.84 18.85
N ARG A 37 2.88 -14.49 17.57
CA ARG A 37 2.12 -15.25 16.58
C ARG A 37 3.09 -15.89 15.59
N PHE A 38 2.95 -17.19 15.38
CA PHE A 38 3.80 -17.98 14.49
C PHE A 38 2.99 -18.45 13.28
N TYR A 39 3.58 -18.34 12.10
CA TYR A 39 3.01 -18.82 10.85
C TYR A 39 4.07 -19.49 9.98
N ASP A 40 3.66 -20.52 9.24
CA ASP A 40 4.48 -21.16 8.22
C ASP A 40 3.86 -20.93 6.84
N PHE A 41 4.62 -20.32 5.95
CA PHE A 41 4.21 -20.01 4.59
C PHE A 41 5.04 -20.84 3.62
N LYS A 42 4.40 -21.85 3.03
CA LYS A 42 4.97 -22.61 1.91
C LYS A 42 4.54 -21.98 0.60
N VAL A 43 5.49 -21.39 -0.11
CA VAL A 43 5.27 -20.90 -1.46
C VAL A 43 5.36 -22.10 -2.40
N GLN A 44 4.25 -22.48 -3.00
CA GLN A 44 4.14 -23.68 -3.81
C GLN A 44 3.24 -23.46 -5.03
N THR A 45 3.43 -24.26 -6.07
CA THR A 45 2.55 -24.28 -7.23
C THR A 45 1.32 -25.16 -6.95
N LYS A 46 0.15 -24.66 -7.33
CA LYS A 46 -1.11 -25.39 -7.29
C LYS A 46 -1.79 -25.30 -8.65
N ARG A 47 -2.28 -26.43 -9.15
CA ARG A 47 -3.12 -26.47 -10.34
C ARG A 47 -4.51 -25.91 -10.01
N VAL A 48 -4.91 -24.85 -10.71
CA VAL A 48 -6.18 -24.15 -10.50
C VAL A 48 -6.93 -24.01 -11.82
N THR A 49 -8.24 -24.27 -11.76
CA THR A 49 -9.15 -24.14 -12.89
C THR A 49 -10.09 -22.97 -12.65
N LYS A 50 -10.04 -21.97 -13.53
CA LYS A 50 -10.96 -20.82 -13.57
C LYS A 50 -11.16 -20.39 -15.02
N LEU A 51 -12.33 -19.83 -15.35
CA LEU A 51 -12.64 -19.34 -16.70
C LEU A 51 -12.44 -20.41 -17.79
N CYS A 52 -12.85 -21.65 -17.51
CA CYS A 52 -12.68 -22.82 -18.40
C CYS A 52 -11.22 -23.21 -18.72
N SER A 53 -10.24 -22.65 -18.02
CA SER A 53 -8.82 -22.94 -18.24
C SER A 53 -8.14 -23.39 -16.96
N THR A 54 -7.19 -24.31 -17.11
CA THR A 54 -6.41 -24.85 -16.00
C THR A 54 -4.96 -24.45 -16.18
N LYS A 55 -4.36 -23.89 -15.14
CA LYS A 55 -2.94 -23.53 -15.11
C LYS A 55 -2.34 -23.85 -13.75
N ASP A 56 -1.01 -23.95 -13.72
CA ASP A 56 -0.28 -23.97 -12.46
C ASP A 56 -0.13 -22.52 -11.98
N MET A 57 -0.38 -22.30 -10.69
CA MET A 57 -0.40 -20.99 -10.07
C MET A 57 0.41 -21.02 -8.79
N VAL A 58 1.24 -20.00 -8.56
CA VAL A 58 1.97 -19.86 -7.30
C VAL A 58 1.01 -19.41 -6.20
N THR A 59 1.04 -20.10 -5.07
CA THR A 59 0.15 -19.92 -3.92
C THR A 59 0.92 -20.02 -2.61
N ILE A 60 0.32 -19.53 -1.53
CA ILE A 60 0.79 -19.81 -0.16
C ILE A 60 -0.07 -20.93 0.42
N ASN A 61 0.57 -22.01 0.88
CA ASN A 61 -0.10 -23.15 1.50
C ASN A 61 -1.24 -23.74 0.64
N GLY A 62 -1.11 -23.64 -0.70
CA GLY A 62 -2.11 -24.16 -1.63
C GLY A 62 -3.42 -23.35 -1.66
N LYS A 63 -3.41 -22.10 -1.17
CA LYS A 63 -4.59 -21.22 -1.10
C LYS A 63 -4.43 -19.99 -2.02
N PHE A 64 -5.54 -19.61 -2.66
CA PHE A 64 -5.68 -18.37 -3.42
C PHE A 64 -7.08 -17.78 -3.18
N PRO A 65 -7.20 -16.57 -2.58
CA PRO A 65 -6.14 -15.83 -1.90
C PRO A 65 -5.45 -16.66 -0.81
N GLY A 66 -4.25 -16.25 -0.40
CA GLY A 66 -3.48 -16.90 0.65
C GLY A 66 -4.12 -16.81 2.04
N PRO A 67 -3.55 -17.50 3.04
CA PRO A 67 -4.09 -17.49 4.40
C PRO A 67 -4.05 -16.09 5.04
N SER A 68 -5.08 -15.77 5.83
CA SER A 68 -5.05 -14.58 6.68
C SER A 68 -4.07 -14.76 7.84
N VAL A 69 -3.32 -13.71 8.13
CA VAL A 69 -2.52 -13.55 9.35
C VAL A 69 -3.36 -12.75 10.35
N TYR A 70 -3.42 -13.20 11.59
CA TYR A 70 -4.19 -12.57 12.65
C TYR A 70 -3.28 -12.20 13.82
N ALA A 71 -3.40 -10.98 14.30
CA ALA A 71 -2.66 -10.49 15.43
C ALA A 71 -3.51 -9.52 16.25
N GLN A 72 -3.00 -9.11 17.41
CA GLN A 72 -3.48 -7.94 18.14
C GLN A 72 -2.46 -6.81 18.05
N GLU A 73 -2.88 -5.59 18.33
CA GLU A 73 -2.00 -4.45 18.49
C GLU A 73 -0.85 -4.78 19.44
N ASP A 74 0.37 -4.43 19.03
CA ASP A 74 1.63 -4.77 19.67
C ASP A 74 1.99 -6.27 19.71
N ASP A 75 1.26 -7.20 19.09
CA ASP A 75 1.76 -8.59 18.94
C ASP A 75 3.05 -8.62 18.09
N ARG A 76 3.94 -9.55 18.43
CA ARG A 76 5.09 -9.95 17.59
C ARG A 76 4.63 -11.02 16.61
N ILE A 77 4.97 -10.87 15.34
CA ILE A 77 4.62 -11.81 14.27
C ILE A 77 5.92 -12.40 13.71
N ILE A 78 5.97 -13.73 13.65
CA ILE A 78 7.07 -14.49 13.07
C ILE A 78 6.49 -15.38 11.98
N VAL A 79 6.96 -15.20 10.74
CA VAL A 79 6.52 -15.98 9.58
C VAL A 79 7.72 -16.61 8.90
N ASN A 80 7.81 -17.93 9.00
CA ASN A 80 8.80 -18.70 8.25
C ASN A 80 8.28 -18.93 6.83
N VAL A 81 8.97 -18.39 5.83
CA VAL A 81 8.61 -18.52 4.41
C VAL A 81 9.56 -19.49 3.74
N THR A 82 9.04 -20.63 3.29
CA THR A 82 9.79 -21.64 2.52
C THR A 82 9.39 -21.59 1.06
N ASN A 83 10.34 -21.38 0.16
CA ASN A 83 10.09 -21.32 -1.28
C ASN A 83 10.26 -22.70 -1.92
N GLU A 84 9.16 -23.38 -2.23
CA GLU A 84 9.13 -24.67 -2.91
C GLU A 84 8.91 -24.51 -4.44
N THR A 85 8.98 -23.28 -4.96
CA THR A 85 8.80 -22.98 -6.39
C THR A 85 10.12 -22.73 -7.11
N PRO A 86 10.16 -22.83 -8.46
CA PRO A 86 11.33 -22.45 -9.24
C PRO A 86 11.50 -20.91 -9.38
N PHE A 87 10.57 -20.11 -8.85
CA PHE A 87 10.62 -18.65 -8.95
C PHE A 87 11.24 -18.04 -7.72
N ASN A 88 11.93 -16.91 -7.87
CA ASN A 88 12.37 -16.10 -6.74
C ASN A 88 11.16 -15.48 -6.03
N VAL A 89 11.16 -15.48 -4.70
CA VAL A 89 10.03 -14.98 -3.89
C VAL A 89 10.51 -14.03 -2.78
N THR A 90 9.75 -12.98 -2.51
CA THR A 90 9.81 -12.17 -1.29
C THR A 90 8.39 -11.85 -0.86
N ILE A 91 8.16 -11.61 0.43
CA ILE A 91 6.85 -11.24 0.99
C ILE A 91 6.99 -9.89 1.67
N HIS A 92 6.12 -8.96 1.31
CA HIS A 92 5.99 -7.65 1.94
C HIS A 92 4.73 -7.59 2.80
N TRP A 93 4.87 -6.94 3.95
CA TRP A 93 3.82 -6.75 4.95
C TRP A 93 3.24 -5.34 4.80
N HIS A 94 2.31 -5.21 3.85
CA HIS A 94 1.83 -3.91 3.39
C HIS A 94 1.16 -3.09 4.49
N GLY A 95 1.63 -1.86 4.66
CA GLY A 95 1.19 -0.92 5.69
C GLY A 95 1.81 -1.16 7.08
N VAL A 96 2.57 -2.23 7.29
CA VAL A 96 3.32 -2.42 8.54
C VAL A 96 4.50 -1.45 8.56
N ARG A 97 4.67 -0.71 9.66
CA ARG A 97 5.72 0.31 9.77
C ARG A 97 7.13 -0.26 9.88
N GLN A 98 7.28 -1.54 10.21
CA GLN A 98 8.58 -2.19 10.32
C GLN A 98 9.58 -1.47 11.25
N LYS A 99 9.08 -0.97 12.39
CA LYS A 99 9.91 -0.30 13.40
C LYS A 99 11.00 -1.25 13.89
N LEU A 100 12.26 -0.91 13.63
CA LEU A 100 13.43 -1.75 13.93
C LEU A 100 13.40 -3.13 13.25
N SER A 101 12.62 -3.30 12.18
CA SER A 101 12.50 -4.56 11.44
C SER A 101 12.57 -4.34 9.92
N CYS A 102 13.31 -3.31 9.48
CA CYS A 102 13.48 -2.93 8.07
C CYS A 102 13.97 -4.10 7.18
N TRP A 103 14.83 -4.98 7.69
CA TRP A 103 15.30 -6.19 6.98
C TRP A 103 14.19 -7.17 6.61
N PHE A 104 13.04 -7.09 7.28
CA PHE A 104 11.89 -7.96 7.07
C PHE A 104 10.79 -7.26 6.26
N ASP A 105 11.07 -6.11 5.64
CA ASP A 105 10.08 -5.36 4.85
C ASP A 105 9.70 -6.08 3.55
N GLY A 106 10.61 -6.81 2.90
CA GLY A 106 10.29 -7.65 1.74
C GLY A 106 10.47 -7.14 0.30
N PRO A 107 10.56 -5.83 -0.04
CA PRO A 107 10.74 -5.42 -1.43
C PRO A 107 12.07 -5.92 -2.00
N SER A 108 11.99 -6.75 -3.04
CA SER A 108 13.15 -7.40 -3.66
C SER A 108 14.13 -6.36 -4.22
N TYR A 109 15.41 -6.57 -3.89
CA TYR A 109 16.53 -5.68 -4.19
C TYR A 109 16.43 -4.28 -3.58
N ILE A 110 15.46 -4.02 -2.70
CA ILE A 110 15.43 -2.83 -1.86
C ILE A 110 15.90 -3.17 -0.46
N THR A 111 15.19 -4.03 0.27
CA THR A 111 15.54 -4.40 1.66
C THR A 111 16.16 -5.79 1.79
N GLN A 112 15.95 -6.65 0.80
CA GLN A 112 16.55 -7.99 0.76
C GLN A 112 16.74 -8.49 -0.67
N CYS A 113 17.63 -9.46 -0.87
CA CYS A 113 17.60 -10.29 -2.06
C CYS A 113 16.49 -11.35 -1.97
N PRO A 114 16.04 -11.91 -3.11
CA PRO A 114 14.93 -12.85 -3.08
C PRO A 114 15.27 -14.18 -2.42
N ILE A 115 14.28 -14.81 -1.78
CA ILE A 115 14.35 -16.18 -1.30
C ILE A 115 14.35 -17.09 -2.53
N GLN A 116 15.45 -17.80 -2.78
CA GLN A 116 15.59 -18.66 -3.96
C GLN A 116 14.86 -19.99 -3.78
N ALA A 117 14.74 -20.74 -4.88
CA ALA A 117 14.13 -22.07 -4.86
C ALA A 117 14.80 -22.98 -3.82
N GLY A 118 13.99 -23.64 -2.99
CA GLY A 118 14.43 -24.53 -1.92
C GLY A 118 14.93 -23.83 -0.65
N GLN A 119 15.02 -22.50 -0.63
CA GLN A 119 15.46 -21.73 0.54
C GLN A 119 14.28 -21.30 1.42
N SER A 120 14.61 -20.90 2.65
CA SER A 120 13.65 -20.30 3.58
C SER A 120 14.20 -19.01 4.16
N PHE A 121 13.31 -18.13 4.60
CA PHE A 121 13.64 -16.92 5.35
C PHE A 121 12.56 -16.62 6.38
N THR A 122 12.96 -16.25 7.59
CA THR A 122 12.03 -15.93 8.67
C THR A 122 11.81 -14.43 8.75
N TYR A 123 10.58 -13.99 8.46
CA TYR A 123 10.17 -12.61 8.69
C TYR A 123 9.78 -12.42 10.16
N GLU A 124 10.32 -11.37 10.78
CA GLU A 124 10.03 -11.05 12.18
C GLU A 124 9.78 -9.56 12.39
N PHE A 125 8.62 -9.21 12.93
CA PHE A 125 8.27 -7.82 13.22
C PHE A 125 7.21 -7.71 14.31
N THR A 126 6.97 -6.48 14.80
CA THR A 126 5.98 -6.20 15.84
C THR A 126 4.99 -5.15 15.34
N MET A 127 3.70 -5.33 15.63
CA MET A 127 2.62 -4.40 15.26
C MET A 127 2.58 -3.18 16.20
N VAL A 128 3.68 -2.43 16.28
CA VAL A 128 3.87 -1.33 17.25
C VAL A 128 2.79 -0.25 17.09
N LYS A 129 1.81 -0.23 18.00
CA LYS A 129 0.64 0.66 18.02
C LYS A 129 -0.21 0.60 16.75
N GLN A 130 -0.10 -0.48 15.97
CA GLN A 130 -0.83 -0.67 14.73
C GLN A 130 -1.98 -1.66 14.93
N LYS A 131 -3.14 -1.35 14.37
CA LYS A 131 -4.36 -2.16 14.41
C LYS A 131 -5.25 -1.80 13.23
N GLY A 132 -6.05 -2.73 12.74
CA GLY A 132 -6.94 -2.55 11.60
C GLY A 132 -6.66 -3.57 10.51
N THR A 133 -7.01 -3.21 9.28
CA THR A 133 -6.90 -4.05 8.10
C THR A 133 -5.64 -3.74 7.32
N PHE A 134 -4.72 -4.70 7.30
CA PHE A 134 -3.54 -4.72 6.45
C PHE A 134 -3.64 -5.89 5.49
N PHE A 135 -2.61 -6.08 4.67
CA PHE A 135 -2.44 -7.29 3.90
C PHE A 135 -0.97 -7.58 3.66
N TRP A 136 -0.67 -8.79 3.22
CA TRP A 136 0.67 -9.18 2.79
C TRP A 136 0.60 -9.59 1.32
N HIS A 137 1.70 -9.39 0.60
CA HIS A 137 1.78 -9.77 -0.80
C HIS A 137 3.22 -10.03 -1.23
N ALA A 138 3.40 -10.79 -2.32
CA ALA A 138 4.73 -10.93 -2.89
C ALA A 138 5.28 -9.58 -3.36
N HIS A 139 6.59 -9.34 -3.22
CA HIS A 139 7.21 -8.08 -3.67
C HIS A 139 8.42 -8.33 -4.59
N VAL A 140 8.19 -9.25 -5.52
CA VAL A 140 9.11 -9.65 -6.59
C VAL A 140 8.29 -10.15 -7.78
N SER A 141 8.69 -9.76 -8.99
CA SER A 141 7.90 -10.01 -10.20
C SER A 141 6.45 -9.50 -10.05
N TRP A 142 5.54 -9.96 -10.90
CA TRP A 142 4.10 -9.76 -10.76
C TRP A 142 3.43 -10.89 -9.97
N LEU A 143 4.20 -11.63 -9.15
CA LEU A 143 3.69 -12.78 -8.39
C LEU A 143 2.58 -12.40 -7.41
N ARG A 144 2.47 -11.14 -6.99
CA ARG A 144 1.35 -10.69 -6.15
C ARG A 144 0.00 -10.69 -6.87
N ALA A 145 -0.08 -11.02 -8.15
CA ALA A 145 -1.36 -11.39 -8.76
C ALA A 145 -1.98 -12.65 -8.14
N THR A 146 -1.18 -13.50 -7.47
CA THR A 146 -1.64 -14.78 -6.91
C THR A 146 -1.11 -15.05 -5.49
N VAL A 147 -0.03 -14.37 -5.10
CA VAL A 147 0.61 -14.50 -3.78
C VAL A 147 0.30 -13.25 -2.95
N TYR A 148 -0.87 -13.27 -2.30
CA TYR A 148 -1.33 -12.24 -1.37
C TYR A 148 -2.35 -12.82 -0.39
N GLY A 149 -2.56 -12.15 0.74
CA GLY A 149 -3.57 -12.49 1.72
C GLY A 149 -3.72 -11.42 2.79
N ALA A 150 -4.74 -11.53 3.62
CA ALA A 150 -5.03 -10.51 4.62
C ALA A 150 -4.08 -10.56 5.83
N LEU A 151 -3.86 -9.41 6.45
CA LEU A 151 -3.25 -9.27 7.77
C LEU A 151 -4.21 -8.45 8.63
N ILE A 152 -4.92 -9.10 9.55
CA ILE A 152 -5.91 -8.45 10.41
C ILE A 152 -5.33 -8.30 11.80
N VAL A 153 -5.24 -7.06 12.26
CA VAL A 153 -4.67 -6.73 13.56
C VAL A 153 -5.76 -6.13 14.45
N TYR A 154 -6.24 -6.90 15.41
CA TYR A 154 -7.31 -6.47 16.29
C TYR A 154 -6.81 -5.45 17.32
N PRO A 155 -7.70 -4.62 17.90
CA PRO A 155 -7.39 -3.88 19.12
C PRO A 155 -6.88 -4.82 20.22
N LYS A 156 -6.11 -4.28 21.16
CA LYS A 156 -5.68 -5.04 22.35
C LYS A 156 -6.89 -5.63 23.07
N THR A 157 -6.67 -6.78 23.70
CA THR A 157 -7.68 -7.41 24.57
C THR A 157 -8.23 -6.40 25.58
N GLY A 158 -9.56 -6.23 25.60
CA GLY A 158 -10.27 -5.27 26.46
C GLY A 158 -10.46 -3.87 25.86
N ALA A 159 -9.81 -3.53 24.75
CA ALA A 159 -10.05 -2.28 24.03
C ALA A 159 -11.19 -2.45 23.01
N PRO A 160 -12.27 -1.64 23.08
CA PRO A 160 -13.34 -1.72 22.10
C PRO A 160 -12.96 -1.03 20.78
N TYR A 161 -13.70 -1.35 19.72
CA TYR A 161 -13.73 -0.50 18.53
C TYR A 161 -14.25 0.91 18.89
N PRO A 162 -13.83 1.97 18.17
CA PRO A 162 -14.37 3.32 18.36
C PRO A 162 -15.79 3.50 17.78
N PHE A 163 -16.38 2.43 17.26
CA PHE A 163 -17.73 2.33 16.76
C PHE A 163 -18.42 1.12 17.41
N LYS A 164 -19.76 1.05 17.27
CA LYS A 164 -20.53 -0.09 17.80
C LYS A 164 -19.99 -1.39 17.23
N ALA A 165 -19.69 -2.36 18.11
CA ALA A 165 -19.19 -3.67 17.69
C ALA A 165 -20.10 -4.29 16.62
N PRO A 166 -19.54 -4.75 15.49
CA PRO A 166 -20.32 -5.40 14.44
C PRO A 166 -20.85 -6.74 14.93
N TYR A 167 -21.89 -7.25 14.27
CA TYR A 167 -22.42 -8.59 14.49
C TYR A 167 -21.40 -9.64 14.03
N GLU A 168 -20.85 -9.47 12.84
CA GLU A 168 -19.78 -10.30 12.26
C GLU A 168 -18.84 -9.44 11.40
N GLU A 169 -17.65 -9.96 11.14
CA GLU A 169 -16.64 -9.34 10.29
C GLU A 169 -16.31 -10.26 9.10
N HIS A 170 -16.21 -9.69 7.90
CA HIS A 170 -15.80 -10.42 6.71
C HIS A 170 -14.68 -9.68 5.99
N THR A 171 -13.69 -10.44 5.54
CA THR A 171 -12.61 -9.90 4.68
C THR A 171 -12.98 -10.10 3.21
N LEU A 172 -12.87 -9.03 2.43
CA LEU A 172 -13.11 -9.01 0.99
C LEU A 172 -11.85 -8.51 0.29
N ILE A 173 -11.14 -9.42 -0.37
CA ILE A 173 -9.94 -9.10 -1.13
C ILE A 173 -10.33 -8.92 -2.59
N LEU A 174 -10.19 -7.68 -3.08
CA LEU A 174 -10.39 -7.28 -4.46
C LEU A 174 -9.10 -7.59 -5.23
N GLY A 175 -9.20 -8.32 -6.33
CA GLY A 175 -8.04 -8.77 -7.08
C GLY A 175 -8.31 -8.94 -8.56
N GLU A 176 -7.30 -9.44 -9.26
CA GLU A 176 -7.32 -9.67 -10.70
C GLU A 176 -6.88 -11.10 -11.02
N TYR A 177 -7.34 -11.65 -12.13
CA TYR A 177 -7.01 -13.00 -12.57
C TYR A 177 -6.64 -13.03 -14.06
N TRP A 178 -5.44 -13.52 -14.35
CA TRP A 178 -4.94 -13.75 -15.70
C TRP A 178 -4.99 -15.24 -16.04
N LEU A 179 -5.22 -15.57 -17.30
CA LEU A 179 -5.09 -16.94 -17.82
C LEU A 179 -3.62 -17.30 -18.05
N GLN A 180 -2.80 -16.34 -18.45
CA GLN A 180 -1.36 -16.53 -18.61
C GLN A 180 -0.68 -16.67 -17.24
N ASP A 181 0.46 -17.36 -17.20
CA ASP A 181 1.39 -17.29 -16.08
C ASP A 181 1.88 -15.84 -15.90
N VAL A 182 1.82 -15.33 -14.67
CA VAL A 182 2.02 -13.89 -14.42
C VAL A 182 3.49 -13.48 -14.51
N VAL A 183 4.41 -14.40 -14.23
CA VAL A 183 5.86 -14.17 -14.42
C VAL A 183 6.18 -14.12 -15.92
N GLN A 184 5.58 -15.00 -16.72
CA GLN A 184 5.71 -14.96 -18.18
C GLN A 184 5.04 -13.72 -18.78
N LEU A 185 3.89 -13.30 -18.25
CA LEU A 185 3.20 -12.08 -18.67
C LEU A 185 4.08 -10.84 -18.44
N GLU A 186 4.69 -10.72 -17.26
CA GLU A 186 5.64 -9.65 -16.95
C GLU A 186 6.81 -9.65 -17.96
N ARG A 187 7.45 -10.81 -18.18
CA ARG A 187 8.57 -10.95 -19.12
C ARG A 187 8.18 -10.56 -20.54
N ALA A 188 7.02 -11.00 -21.01
CA ALA A 188 6.51 -10.67 -22.34
C ALA A 188 6.20 -9.18 -22.47
N THR A 189 5.66 -8.56 -21.41
CA THR A 189 5.37 -7.13 -21.37
C THR A 189 6.66 -6.29 -21.41
N ALA A 190 7.65 -6.65 -20.59
CA ALA A 190 8.96 -6.00 -20.60
C ALA A 190 9.64 -6.14 -21.98
N ALA A 191 9.58 -7.34 -22.58
CA ALA A 191 10.17 -7.60 -23.89
C ALA A 191 9.49 -6.84 -25.04
N SER A 192 8.17 -6.62 -24.95
CA SER A 192 7.43 -5.86 -25.97
C SER A 192 7.67 -4.35 -25.89
N GLY A 193 8.10 -3.86 -24.72
CA GLY A 193 8.21 -2.44 -24.42
C GLY A 193 6.88 -1.69 -24.41
N GLY A 194 5.74 -2.40 -24.38
CA GLY A 194 4.39 -1.85 -24.34
C GLY A 194 3.67 -2.10 -23.02
N PRO A 195 2.37 -1.76 -22.93
CA PRO A 195 1.52 -2.16 -21.82
C PRO A 195 1.18 -3.65 -21.87
N PRO A 196 0.81 -4.27 -20.73
CA PRO A 196 0.34 -5.65 -20.70
C PRO A 196 -1.03 -5.78 -21.37
N THR A 197 -1.42 -7.01 -21.66
CA THR A 197 -2.82 -7.32 -21.96
C THR A 197 -3.70 -7.08 -20.72
N PRO A 198 -4.95 -6.63 -20.89
CA PRO A 198 -5.88 -6.51 -19.78
C PRO A 198 -6.08 -7.84 -19.04
N THR A 199 -6.41 -7.76 -17.75
CA THR A 199 -6.76 -8.94 -16.95
C THR A 199 -7.94 -9.71 -17.55
N ASN A 200 -7.97 -11.02 -17.37
CA ASN A 200 -9.08 -11.84 -17.88
C ASN A 200 -10.32 -11.73 -17.00
N ALA A 201 -10.15 -11.50 -15.70
CA ALA A 201 -11.26 -11.20 -14.79
C ALA A 201 -10.81 -10.37 -13.58
N TYR A 202 -11.72 -9.56 -13.05
CA TYR A 202 -11.65 -9.11 -11.67
C TYR A 202 -12.16 -10.23 -10.76
N THR A 203 -11.76 -10.20 -9.48
CA THR A 203 -12.18 -11.20 -8.50
C THR A 203 -12.44 -10.57 -7.14
N ILE A 204 -13.45 -11.08 -6.45
CA ILE A 204 -13.68 -10.83 -5.02
C ILE A 204 -13.37 -12.14 -4.28
N ASN A 205 -12.39 -12.12 -3.38
CA ASN A 205 -11.86 -13.31 -2.70
C ASN A 205 -11.43 -14.42 -3.69
N GLY A 206 -10.86 -14.04 -4.85
CA GLY A 206 -10.44 -14.98 -5.88
C GLY A 206 -11.58 -15.52 -6.77
N HIS A 207 -12.83 -15.14 -6.52
CA HIS A 207 -14.00 -15.55 -7.31
C HIS A 207 -14.36 -14.49 -8.36
N PRO A 208 -14.38 -14.83 -9.67
CA PRO A 208 -14.80 -13.89 -10.72
C PRO A 208 -16.27 -13.47 -10.61
N GLY A 209 -17.13 -14.38 -10.16
CA GLY A 209 -18.57 -14.17 -10.16
C GLY A 209 -19.24 -14.58 -11.48
N PRO A 210 -20.58 -14.54 -11.53
CA PRO A 210 -21.39 -15.11 -12.60
C PRO A 210 -21.28 -14.40 -13.96
N ASN A 211 -20.69 -13.21 -14.03
CA ASN A 211 -20.61 -12.45 -15.27
C ASN A 211 -19.54 -12.97 -16.25
N TYR A 212 -18.65 -13.86 -15.78
CA TYR A 212 -17.58 -14.42 -16.60
C TYR A 212 -17.92 -15.83 -17.08
N ASN A 213 -17.45 -16.16 -18.28
CA ASN A 213 -17.62 -17.50 -18.82
C ASN A 213 -17.07 -18.56 -17.86
N CYS A 214 -17.81 -19.64 -17.66
CA CYS A 214 -17.46 -20.75 -16.78
C CYS A 214 -17.25 -20.37 -15.31
N SER A 215 -17.90 -19.28 -14.85
CA SER A 215 -17.82 -18.80 -13.46
C SER A 215 -19.19 -18.59 -12.81
N ASN A 216 -20.28 -19.08 -13.42
CA ASN A 216 -21.65 -18.96 -12.89
C ASN A 216 -21.80 -19.43 -11.43
N ASN A 217 -21.06 -20.47 -11.04
CA ASN A 217 -21.05 -21.04 -9.69
C ASN A 217 -19.77 -20.70 -8.90
N ASP A 218 -18.83 -19.95 -9.49
CA ASP A 218 -17.58 -19.50 -8.87
C ASP A 218 -17.78 -18.10 -8.29
N VAL A 219 -18.59 -18.03 -7.22
CA VAL A 219 -19.11 -16.79 -6.64
C VAL A 219 -18.94 -16.80 -5.13
N PHE A 220 -18.35 -15.73 -4.58
CA PHE A 220 -18.27 -15.55 -3.12
C PHE A 220 -19.62 -15.10 -2.55
N GLN A 221 -19.95 -15.53 -1.34
CA GLN A 221 -21.20 -15.18 -0.66
C GLN A 221 -20.97 -14.89 0.82
N ILE A 222 -21.70 -13.90 1.34
CA ILE A 222 -21.86 -13.60 2.75
C ILE A 222 -23.35 -13.78 3.09
N ASP A 223 -23.64 -14.61 4.09
CA ASP A 223 -24.97 -14.77 4.65
C ASP A 223 -25.21 -13.76 5.78
N VAL A 224 -26.33 -13.06 5.73
CA VAL A 224 -26.66 -11.98 6.67
C VAL A 224 -28.01 -12.13 7.34
N VAL A 225 -28.17 -11.54 8.51
CA VAL A 225 -29.40 -11.54 9.30
C VAL A 225 -29.98 -10.13 9.29
N SER A 226 -31.28 -10.01 9.00
CA SER A 226 -31.97 -8.73 8.92
C SER A 226 -31.80 -7.91 10.22
N GLY A 227 -31.51 -6.62 10.07
CA GLY A 227 -31.27 -5.66 11.15
C GLY A 227 -29.88 -5.74 11.79
N LYS A 228 -29.03 -6.71 11.43
CA LYS A 228 -27.64 -6.79 11.92
C LYS A 228 -26.70 -5.91 11.09
N THR A 229 -25.58 -5.52 11.69
CA THR A 229 -24.54 -4.70 11.03
C THR A 229 -23.24 -5.47 10.96
N TYR A 230 -22.62 -5.49 9.79
CA TYR A 230 -21.43 -6.26 9.46
C TYR A 230 -20.26 -5.32 9.19
N LEU A 231 -19.05 -5.69 9.59
CA LEU A 231 -17.83 -4.99 9.19
C LEU A 231 -17.22 -5.72 7.99
N LEU A 232 -17.15 -5.06 6.85
CA LEU A 232 -16.49 -5.57 5.66
C LEU A 232 -15.13 -4.92 5.53
N ARG A 233 -14.07 -5.73 5.62
CA ARG A 233 -12.67 -5.33 5.50
C ARG A 233 -12.24 -5.48 4.04
N LEU A 234 -12.31 -4.39 3.29
CA LEU A 234 -11.93 -4.34 1.88
C LEU A 234 -10.41 -4.20 1.77
N ILE A 235 -9.79 -5.04 0.95
CA ILE A 235 -8.36 -5.00 0.63
C ILE A 235 -8.24 -4.97 -0.89
N HIS A 236 -7.54 -4.00 -1.46
CA HIS A 236 -7.25 -4.00 -2.90
C HIS A 236 -5.86 -4.58 -3.17
N ALA A 237 -5.85 -5.83 -3.64
CA ALA A 237 -4.65 -6.60 -3.98
C ALA A 237 -4.47 -6.79 -5.50
N GLY A 238 -5.25 -6.09 -6.34
CA GLY A 238 -5.10 -6.13 -7.80
C GLY A 238 -3.76 -5.53 -8.28
N LEU A 239 -3.32 -5.85 -9.49
CA LEU A 239 -2.03 -5.38 -10.02
C LEU A 239 -2.12 -4.01 -10.68
N ASN A 240 -3.04 -3.84 -11.62
CA ASN A 240 -2.95 -2.79 -12.64
C ASN A 240 -4.26 -2.03 -12.86
N MET A 241 -5.24 -2.23 -11.99
CA MET A 241 -6.54 -1.58 -12.07
C MET A 241 -6.99 -1.13 -10.69
N GLU A 242 -7.44 0.12 -10.61
CA GLU A 242 -8.19 0.62 -9.47
C GLU A 242 -9.67 0.24 -9.63
N ASN A 243 -10.39 0.02 -8.52
CA ASN A 243 -11.74 -0.51 -8.64
C ASN A 243 -12.74 0.20 -7.74
N PHE A 244 -13.92 0.46 -8.32
CA PHE A 244 -15.10 0.79 -7.55
C PHE A 244 -15.67 -0.46 -6.89
N PHE A 245 -16.21 -0.30 -5.68
CA PHE A 245 -16.96 -1.32 -4.96
C PHE A 245 -18.29 -0.74 -4.46
N ALA A 246 -19.37 -1.51 -4.61
CA ALA A 246 -20.70 -1.15 -4.09
C ALA A 246 -21.52 -2.41 -3.77
N ILE A 247 -22.53 -2.25 -2.92
CA ILE A 247 -23.51 -3.30 -2.59
C ILE A 247 -24.89 -2.80 -2.99
N ALA A 248 -25.66 -3.63 -3.70
CA ALA A 248 -26.99 -3.25 -4.18
C ALA A 248 -27.88 -2.80 -3.02
N ASN A 249 -28.42 -1.59 -3.09
CA ASN A 249 -29.33 -0.97 -2.10
C ASN A 249 -28.78 -0.83 -0.67
N HIS A 250 -27.49 -1.03 -0.43
CA HIS A 250 -26.89 -0.87 0.91
C HIS A 250 -25.88 0.27 0.89
N LYS A 251 -25.90 1.07 1.95
CA LYS A 251 -24.90 2.10 2.18
C LYS A 251 -23.67 1.53 2.88
N LEU A 252 -22.52 2.12 2.61
CA LEU A 252 -21.22 1.80 3.18
C LEU A 252 -20.81 2.91 4.13
N THR A 253 -20.71 2.62 5.42
CA THR A 253 -20.16 3.59 6.39
C THR A 253 -18.69 3.29 6.63
N ILE A 254 -17.79 4.08 6.04
CA ILE A 254 -16.34 3.92 6.20
C ILE A 254 -15.97 4.29 7.63
N VAL A 255 -15.24 3.39 8.30
CA VAL A 255 -14.77 3.57 9.69
C VAL A 255 -13.26 3.35 9.86
N GLU A 256 -12.59 2.87 8.82
CA GLU A 256 -11.15 2.61 8.80
C GLU A 256 -10.65 2.77 7.36
N ALA A 257 -9.47 3.38 7.18
CA ALA A 257 -8.74 3.41 5.92
C ALA A 257 -7.26 3.19 6.20
N ASP A 258 -6.61 2.29 5.46
CA ASP A 258 -5.18 1.98 5.60
C ASP A 258 -4.76 1.63 7.04
N ALA A 259 -5.62 0.86 7.72
CA ALA A 259 -5.49 0.47 9.13
C ALA A 259 -5.48 1.63 10.14
N GLU A 260 -6.15 2.73 9.82
CA GLU A 260 -6.37 3.83 10.75
C GLU A 260 -7.85 4.19 10.82
N TYR A 261 -8.34 4.38 12.04
CA TYR A 261 -9.74 4.73 12.25
C TYR A 261 -10.06 6.11 11.72
N THR A 262 -11.19 6.22 11.03
CA THR A 262 -11.67 7.46 10.43
C THR A 262 -12.86 8.02 11.20
N LYS A 263 -13.16 9.30 11.00
CA LYS A 263 -14.51 9.79 11.31
C LYS A 263 -15.50 9.03 10.43
N PRO A 264 -16.53 8.39 11.01
CA PRO A 264 -17.49 7.63 10.21
C PRO A 264 -18.16 8.53 9.17
N PHE A 265 -18.15 8.11 7.91
CA PHE A 265 -18.92 8.76 6.87
C PHE A 265 -19.56 7.72 5.96
N THR A 266 -20.77 8.02 5.50
CA THR A 266 -21.61 7.08 4.75
C THR A 266 -21.66 7.46 3.28
N THR A 267 -21.46 6.48 2.40
CA THR A 267 -21.48 6.61 0.94
C THR A 267 -22.15 5.38 0.32
N ASP A 268 -22.61 5.48 -0.93
CA ASP A 268 -23.20 4.34 -1.65
C ASP A 268 -22.13 3.45 -2.31
N ARG A 269 -20.89 3.96 -2.42
CA ARG A 269 -19.78 3.31 -3.13
C ARG A 269 -18.44 3.81 -2.63
N VAL A 270 -17.41 2.99 -2.84
CA VAL A 270 -16.01 3.34 -2.58
C VAL A 270 -15.16 3.06 -3.82
N MET A 271 -14.01 3.72 -3.91
CA MET A 271 -12.96 3.38 -4.86
C MET A 271 -11.71 3.05 -4.05
N LEU A 272 -11.06 1.94 -4.37
CA LEU A 272 -9.76 1.58 -3.81
C LEU A 272 -8.77 1.44 -4.96
N GLY A 273 -7.61 2.06 -4.82
CA GLY A 273 -6.44 1.71 -5.62
C GLY A 273 -5.69 0.53 -5.00
N PRO A 274 -4.94 -0.26 -5.80
CA PRO A 274 -4.02 -1.25 -5.28
C PRO A 274 -3.19 -0.73 -4.10
N GLY A 275 -3.07 -1.53 -3.05
CA GLY A 275 -2.40 -1.14 -1.80
C GLY A 275 -3.37 -0.61 -0.74
N GLN A 276 -4.47 0.03 -1.12
CA GLN A 276 -5.39 0.60 -0.13
C GLN A 276 -6.24 -0.47 0.56
N THR A 277 -6.54 -0.23 1.83
CA THR A 277 -7.55 -0.96 2.60
C THR A 277 -8.62 -0.02 3.11
N MET A 278 -9.87 -0.49 3.20
CA MET A 278 -10.97 0.26 3.82
C MET A 278 -11.87 -0.70 4.58
N SER A 279 -12.23 -0.37 5.81
CA SER A 279 -13.28 -1.11 6.53
C SER A 279 -14.58 -0.31 6.53
N VAL A 280 -15.67 -0.97 6.11
CA VAL A 280 -17.00 -0.38 6.00
C VAL A 280 -18.01 -1.15 6.85
N LEU A 281 -18.85 -0.42 7.59
CA LEU A 281 -20.02 -0.97 8.24
C LEU A 281 -21.19 -1.00 7.26
N VAL A 282 -21.87 -2.15 7.18
CA VAL A 282 -23.03 -2.37 6.33
C VAL A 282 -24.16 -2.97 7.18
N THR A 283 -25.29 -2.27 7.26
CA THR A 283 -26.48 -2.76 7.96
C THR A 283 -27.37 -3.53 7.00
N ALA A 284 -27.78 -4.74 7.37
CA ALA A 284 -28.72 -5.56 6.61
C ALA A 284 -30.17 -5.07 6.81
N ASP A 285 -30.48 -3.88 6.28
CA ASP A 285 -31.72 -3.13 6.48
C ASP A 285 -32.75 -3.29 5.35
N GLN A 286 -32.45 -4.10 4.34
CA GLN A 286 -33.33 -4.35 3.20
C GLN A 286 -34.26 -5.55 3.46
N SER A 287 -35.29 -5.71 2.61
CA SER A 287 -36.15 -6.90 2.64
C SER A 287 -35.35 -8.18 2.39
N PRO A 288 -35.64 -9.31 3.06
CA PRO A 288 -34.93 -10.57 2.84
C PRO A 288 -34.85 -10.94 1.36
N GLY A 289 -33.62 -11.05 0.85
CA GLY A 289 -33.34 -11.30 -0.57
C GLY A 289 -31.85 -11.46 -0.82
N LYS A 290 -31.47 -11.51 -2.11
CA LYS A 290 -30.08 -11.60 -2.56
C LYS A 290 -29.66 -10.27 -3.20
N TYR A 291 -28.57 -9.69 -2.71
CA TYR A 291 -28.04 -8.41 -3.18
C TYR A 291 -26.62 -8.62 -3.70
N SER A 292 -26.31 -8.12 -4.89
CA SER A 292 -24.95 -8.22 -5.42
C SER A 292 -24.01 -7.26 -4.69
N MET A 293 -22.82 -7.73 -4.36
CA MET A 293 -21.63 -6.91 -4.12
C MET A 293 -20.86 -6.89 -5.43
N ALA A 294 -20.55 -5.71 -5.97
CA ALA A 294 -19.88 -5.59 -7.26
C ALA A 294 -18.54 -4.87 -7.15
N MET A 295 -17.57 -5.35 -7.92
CA MET A 295 -16.28 -4.72 -8.15
C MET A 295 -16.12 -4.45 -9.64
N GLY A 296 -15.85 -3.20 -10.04
CA GLY A 296 -15.67 -2.82 -11.44
C GLY A 296 -14.56 -1.79 -11.63
N PRO A 297 -14.12 -1.52 -12.85
CA PRO A 297 -12.92 -0.74 -13.12
C PRO A 297 -13.10 0.75 -12.84
N TYR A 298 -12.04 1.38 -12.34
CA TYR A 298 -11.80 2.81 -12.45
C TYR A 298 -10.57 3.03 -13.35
N MET A 299 -10.80 3.54 -14.56
CA MET A 299 -9.77 3.81 -15.57
C MET A 299 -9.82 5.30 -15.93
N SER A 300 -8.90 6.06 -15.37
CA SER A 300 -8.79 7.50 -15.58
C SER A 300 -7.95 7.88 -16.80
N ALA A 301 -6.97 7.04 -17.16
CA ALA A 301 -6.11 7.27 -18.31
C ALA A 301 -6.85 7.16 -19.64
N LYS A 302 -6.59 8.10 -20.55
CA LYS A 302 -7.15 8.08 -21.90
C LYS A 302 -6.41 7.11 -22.81
N GLY A 303 -7.15 6.40 -23.67
CA GLY A 303 -6.57 5.54 -24.72
C GLY A 303 -6.02 4.20 -24.23
N VAL A 304 -6.24 3.83 -22.97
CA VAL A 304 -5.80 2.56 -22.38
C VAL A 304 -6.90 1.52 -22.52
N LYS A 305 -6.53 0.29 -22.94
CA LYS A 305 -7.45 -0.85 -22.97
C LYS A 305 -7.57 -1.46 -21.58
N PHE A 306 -8.77 -1.86 -21.19
CA PHE A 306 -9.04 -2.48 -19.89
C PHE A 306 -10.15 -3.53 -19.97
N GLN A 307 -10.25 -4.34 -18.92
CA GLN A 307 -11.35 -5.29 -18.71
C GLN A 307 -12.56 -4.55 -18.16
N ASN A 308 -13.73 -4.66 -18.79
CA ASN A 308 -14.92 -3.91 -18.41
C ASN A 308 -16.02 -4.76 -17.73
N ILE A 309 -15.87 -6.08 -17.67
CA ILE A 309 -16.79 -6.96 -16.95
C ILE A 309 -16.52 -6.81 -15.46
N SER A 310 -17.57 -6.59 -14.66
CA SER A 310 -17.47 -6.49 -13.20
C SER A 310 -17.49 -7.87 -12.53
N SER A 311 -16.71 -8.02 -11.46
CA SER A 311 -16.81 -9.16 -10.56
C SER A 311 -17.99 -9.00 -9.60
N ILE A 312 -18.68 -10.09 -9.30
CA ILE A 312 -19.87 -10.11 -8.47
C ILE A 312 -19.72 -11.15 -7.36
N ALA A 313 -20.09 -10.76 -6.15
CA ALA A 313 -20.31 -11.62 -4.98
C ALA A 313 -21.72 -11.36 -4.42
N TYR A 314 -22.19 -12.16 -3.47
CA TYR A 314 -23.54 -12.04 -2.91
C TYR A 314 -23.57 -11.67 -1.43
N PHE A 315 -24.43 -10.72 -1.08
CA PHE A 315 -24.86 -10.38 0.27
C PHE A 315 -26.28 -10.90 0.44
N GLN A 316 -26.42 -12.09 1.03
CA GLN A 316 -27.64 -12.90 1.01
C GLN A 316 -28.31 -12.94 2.38
N TYR A 317 -29.56 -12.53 2.46
CA TYR A 317 -30.30 -12.55 3.72
C TYR A 317 -30.75 -13.96 4.09
N SER A 318 -30.70 -14.27 5.39
CA SER A 318 -31.32 -15.44 6.00
C SER A 318 -32.82 -15.40 5.73
N GLY A 319 -33.37 -16.49 5.19
CA GLY A 319 -34.76 -16.56 4.76
C GLY A 319 -35.02 -16.01 3.34
N ALA A 320 -33.99 -15.61 2.59
CA ALA A 320 -34.13 -15.36 1.17
C ALA A 320 -34.63 -16.63 0.44
N VAL A 321 -35.53 -16.46 -0.52
CA VAL A 321 -36.07 -17.57 -1.30
C VAL A 321 -34.91 -18.27 -2.05
N PRO A 322 -34.77 -19.60 -1.96
CA PRO A 322 -33.76 -20.32 -2.73
C PRO A 322 -33.85 -19.99 -4.22
N ASN A 323 -32.70 -19.75 -4.86
CA ASN A 323 -32.59 -19.38 -6.28
C ASN A 323 -33.22 -18.02 -6.68
N SER A 324 -33.52 -17.13 -5.73
CA SER A 324 -33.93 -15.76 -6.07
C SER A 324 -32.85 -15.04 -6.88
N LEU A 325 -33.27 -14.27 -7.90
CA LEU A 325 -32.38 -13.38 -8.65
C LEU A 325 -31.77 -12.33 -7.72
N SER A 326 -30.48 -12.04 -7.93
CA SER A 326 -29.78 -10.99 -7.17
C SER A 326 -30.17 -9.61 -7.69
N LEU A 327 -30.41 -8.66 -6.77
CA LEU A 327 -30.51 -7.24 -7.12
C LEU A 327 -29.11 -6.70 -7.49
N PRO A 328 -28.96 -6.06 -8.65
CA PRO A 328 -27.65 -5.64 -9.14
C PRO A 328 -27.13 -4.38 -8.42
N ALA A 329 -25.86 -4.38 -8.05
CA ALA A 329 -25.20 -3.18 -7.54
C ALA A 329 -24.94 -2.20 -8.69
N LYS A 330 -25.09 -0.90 -8.40
CA LYS A 330 -24.83 0.17 -9.36
C LYS A 330 -23.44 0.75 -9.12
N LEU A 331 -22.53 0.47 -10.04
CA LEU A 331 -21.20 1.08 -10.04
C LEU A 331 -21.22 2.41 -10.81
N PRO A 332 -20.33 3.36 -10.47
CA PRO A 332 -20.10 4.55 -11.28
C PRO A 332 -19.65 4.20 -12.71
N CYS A 333 -19.68 5.20 -13.60
CA CYS A 333 -18.93 5.10 -14.85
C CYS A 333 -17.43 4.92 -14.54
N PHE A 334 -16.72 4.16 -15.37
CA PHE A 334 -15.32 3.78 -15.11
C PHE A 334 -14.36 4.97 -14.97
N ASN A 335 -14.72 6.16 -15.45
CA ASN A 335 -13.91 7.38 -15.39
C ASN A 335 -14.54 8.48 -14.50
N ASP A 336 -15.40 8.10 -13.56
CA ASP A 336 -16.07 9.03 -12.65
C ASP A 336 -15.11 9.54 -11.55
N ASN A 337 -14.31 10.55 -11.91
CA ASN A 337 -13.37 11.21 -10.98
C ASN A 337 -14.08 11.91 -9.82
N LEU A 338 -15.36 12.29 -9.98
CA LEU A 338 -16.14 12.91 -8.91
C LEU A 338 -16.50 11.89 -7.83
N ALA A 339 -16.82 10.64 -8.21
CA ALA A 339 -17.03 9.55 -7.26
C ALA A 339 -15.78 9.29 -6.41
N VAL A 340 -14.60 9.28 -7.02
CA VAL A 340 -13.31 9.15 -6.31
C VAL A 340 -13.10 10.32 -5.35
N LYS A 341 -13.26 11.55 -5.84
CA LYS A 341 -13.10 12.77 -5.03
C LYS A 341 -14.05 12.78 -3.83
N THR A 342 -15.29 12.36 -4.00
CA THR A 342 -16.31 12.35 -2.93
C THR A 342 -15.89 11.49 -1.75
N VAL A 343 -15.29 10.32 -2.00
CA VAL A 343 -14.78 9.43 -0.95
C VAL A 343 -13.59 10.07 -0.26
N MET A 344 -12.64 10.62 -1.03
CA MET A 344 -11.48 11.33 -0.48
C MET A 344 -11.87 12.53 0.38
N ASP A 345 -12.88 13.32 -0.03
CA ASP A 345 -13.38 14.48 0.71
C ASP A 345 -13.96 14.08 2.09
N GLY A 346 -14.48 12.84 2.20
CA GLY A 346 -15.04 12.29 3.44
C GLY A 346 -14.00 11.72 4.42
N LEU A 347 -12.80 11.37 3.94
CA LEU A 347 -11.77 10.74 4.75
C LEU A 347 -11.09 11.76 5.68
N ARG A 348 -11.22 11.52 6.99
CA ARG A 348 -10.61 12.31 8.06
C ARG A 348 -10.20 11.41 9.21
N SER A 349 -9.11 11.72 9.89
CA SER A 349 -8.73 11.01 11.12
C SER A 349 -9.83 11.10 12.17
N LEU A 350 -10.04 10.02 12.92
CA LEU A 350 -11.08 9.93 13.96
C LEU A 350 -11.06 11.11 14.93
N ASN A 351 -9.85 11.50 15.38
CA ASN A 351 -9.62 12.61 16.30
C ASN A 351 -8.73 13.67 15.67
N PRO A 352 -8.77 14.93 16.16
CA PRO A 352 -7.77 15.92 15.81
C PRO A 352 -6.35 15.42 16.10
N VAL A 353 -5.42 15.70 15.21
CA VAL A 353 -4.02 15.27 15.27
C VAL A 353 -3.09 16.46 15.23
N ASN A 354 -1.93 16.35 15.88
CA ASN A 354 -0.91 17.38 15.85
C ASN A 354 0.01 17.21 14.64
N VAL A 355 -0.46 17.63 13.47
CA VAL A 355 0.39 17.68 12.27
C VAL A 355 1.32 18.89 12.37
N SER A 356 2.64 18.65 12.36
CA SER A 356 3.61 19.73 12.45
C SER A 356 3.39 20.78 11.36
N ARG A 357 3.39 22.05 11.77
CA ARG A 357 3.40 23.22 10.88
C ARG A 357 4.82 23.59 10.44
N GLN A 358 5.82 23.20 11.22
CA GLN A 358 7.22 23.38 10.89
C GLN A 358 7.67 22.21 10.00
N ILE A 359 8.31 22.54 8.89
CA ILE A 359 8.80 21.61 7.87
C ILE A 359 10.31 21.73 7.81
N ASP A 360 11.02 20.61 8.00
CA ASP A 360 12.48 20.56 7.93
C ASP A 360 12.95 20.16 6.53
N THR A 361 12.13 19.40 5.80
CA THR A 361 12.40 18.95 4.43
C THR A 361 11.13 19.07 3.60
N ASP A 362 11.17 19.93 2.58
CA ASP A 362 10.06 20.15 1.66
C ASP A 362 10.42 19.60 0.28
N LEU A 363 9.63 18.64 -0.19
CA LEU A 363 9.88 17.88 -1.41
C LEU A 363 8.76 18.12 -2.41
N PHE A 364 9.13 18.22 -3.68
CA PHE A 364 8.20 18.27 -4.80
C PHE A 364 8.57 17.16 -5.79
N VAL A 365 7.71 16.16 -5.94
CA VAL A 365 7.95 15.01 -6.80
C VAL A 365 6.88 14.97 -7.89
N THR A 366 7.29 15.20 -9.14
CA THR A 366 6.43 14.92 -10.30
C THR A 366 6.34 13.43 -10.53
N ILE A 367 5.17 12.93 -10.87
CA ILE A 367 4.87 11.52 -11.08
C ILE A 367 4.17 11.42 -12.44
N GLY A 368 4.66 10.53 -13.30
CA GLY A 368 3.99 10.32 -14.57
C GLY A 368 4.65 9.26 -15.43
N LEU A 369 3.97 8.94 -16.52
CA LEU A 369 4.45 7.99 -17.51
C LEU A 369 5.38 8.66 -18.54
N ASN A 370 6.24 7.84 -19.12
CA ASN A 370 7.29 8.24 -20.03
C ASN A 370 7.36 7.27 -21.22
N VAL A 371 8.07 7.70 -22.26
CA VAL A 371 8.48 6.85 -23.38
C VAL A 371 9.98 6.98 -23.54
N GLN A 372 10.67 5.86 -23.73
CA GLN A 372 12.08 5.76 -24.07
C GLN A 372 12.25 5.35 -25.53
N LYS A 373 13.40 5.73 -26.10
CA LYS A 373 13.72 5.38 -27.49
C LYS A 373 13.86 3.86 -27.61
N CYS A 374 13.15 3.27 -28.56
CA CYS A 374 13.38 1.90 -28.96
C CYS A 374 14.71 1.77 -29.71
N HIS A 375 15.63 0.94 -29.20
CA HIS A 375 16.94 0.70 -29.81
C HIS A 375 16.97 -0.49 -30.78
N SER A 376 15.81 -1.11 -31.05
CA SER A 376 15.71 -2.19 -32.04
C SER A 376 16.01 -1.71 -33.46
N LYS A 377 16.57 -2.58 -34.29
CA LYS A 377 16.75 -2.31 -35.74
C LYS A 377 15.42 -2.19 -36.48
N THR A 378 14.36 -2.81 -35.97
CA THR A 378 12.99 -2.73 -36.54
C THR A 378 11.97 -2.31 -35.46
N PRO A 379 11.99 -1.04 -35.01
CA PRO A 379 11.14 -0.57 -33.90
C PRO A 379 9.65 -0.84 -34.10
N LYS A 380 9.13 -0.68 -35.33
CA LYS A 380 7.72 -0.93 -35.66
C LYS A 380 7.26 -2.38 -35.41
N GLN A 381 8.19 -3.33 -35.41
CA GLN A 381 7.90 -4.75 -35.20
C GLN A 381 8.14 -5.17 -33.75
N ASN A 382 9.09 -4.51 -33.07
CA ASN A 382 9.66 -4.98 -31.81
C ASN A 382 9.34 -4.10 -30.60
N CYS A 383 8.71 -2.94 -30.79
CA CYS A 383 8.40 -2.00 -29.71
C CYS A 383 6.93 -1.57 -29.80
N GLN A 384 6.16 -1.94 -28.78
CA GLN A 384 4.71 -1.75 -28.69
C GLN A 384 4.33 -0.54 -27.81
N GLY A 385 5.29 0.21 -27.31
CA GLY A 385 5.04 1.49 -26.64
C GLY A 385 4.58 2.56 -27.63
N LEU A 386 4.15 3.71 -27.08
CA LEU A 386 3.68 4.84 -27.87
C LEU A 386 4.74 5.28 -28.90
N ASN A 387 4.28 5.57 -30.12
CA ASN A 387 5.14 6.00 -31.22
C ASN A 387 6.32 5.05 -31.53
N ASN A 388 6.12 3.74 -31.34
CA ASN A 388 7.14 2.68 -31.48
C ASN A 388 8.32 2.84 -30.50
N GLY A 389 8.07 3.46 -29.34
CA GLY A 389 9.01 3.54 -28.23
C GLY A 389 8.86 2.38 -27.24
N VAL A 390 9.55 2.52 -26.11
CA VAL A 390 9.44 1.62 -24.95
C VAL A 390 8.80 2.41 -23.82
N MET A 391 7.73 1.90 -23.23
CA MET A 391 7.07 2.54 -22.09
C MET A 391 8.01 2.58 -20.88
N ALA A 392 7.98 3.70 -20.17
CA ALA A 392 8.71 3.93 -18.93
C ALA A 392 7.83 4.80 -18.01
N ALA A 393 8.29 5.06 -16.80
CA ALA A 393 7.60 5.92 -15.84
C ALA A 393 8.63 6.49 -14.87
N SER A 394 8.38 7.67 -14.30
CA SER A 394 9.41 8.34 -13.50
C SER A 394 8.87 9.20 -12.36
N MET A 395 9.70 9.32 -11.33
CA MET A 395 9.58 10.33 -10.28
C MET A 395 10.66 11.39 -10.48
N ASN A 396 10.29 12.67 -10.60
CA ASN A 396 11.19 13.78 -10.96
C ASN A 396 12.09 13.49 -12.19
N ASN A 397 11.52 12.85 -13.23
CA ASN A 397 12.22 12.45 -14.46
C ASN A 397 13.32 11.39 -14.27
N ILE A 398 13.36 10.71 -13.13
CA ILE A 398 14.19 9.53 -12.88
C ILE A 398 13.32 8.28 -12.95
N SER A 399 13.60 7.42 -13.93
CA SER A 399 13.00 6.10 -14.09
C SER A 399 13.81 5.10 -13.27
N PHE A 400 13.22 4.61 -12.17
CA PHE A 400 13.93 3.79 -11.20
C PHE A 400 14.34 2.44 -11.78
N VAL A 401 15.61 2.09 -11.61
CA VAL A 401 16.15 0.78 -11.97
C VAL A 401 16.48 0.02 -10.68
N LYS A 402 15.89 -1.16 -10.49
CA LYS A 402 16.23 -2.02 -9.34
C LYS A 402 17.72 -2.45 -9.43
N PRO A 403 18.48 -2.37 -8.33
CA PRO A 403 19.87 -2.83 -8.31
C PRO A 403 19.96 -4.36 -8.29
N LYS A 404 21.20 -4.89 -8.32
CA LYS A 404 21.49 -6.34 -8.23
C LYS A 404 21.74 -6.83 -6.81
N ILE A 405 22.15 -5.92 -5.92
CA ILE A 405 22.31 -6.15 -4.48
C ILE A 405 21.25 -5.30 -3.80
N SER A 406 20.66 -5.77 -2.71
CA SER A 406 19.64 -4.98 -2.01
C SER A 406 20.20 -3.62 -1.57
N LEU A 407 19.45 -2.54 -1.80
CA LEU A 407 19.87 -1.19 -1.39
C LEU A 407 20.18 -1.10 0.10
N LEU A 408 19.41 -1.78 0.96
CA LEU A 408 19.62 -1.82 2.40
C LEU A 408 20.95 -2.48 2.77
N GLU A 409 21.29 -3.61 2.12
CA GLU A 409 22.59 -4.25 2.31
C GLU A 409 23.73 -3.36 1.79
N ALA A 410 23.57 -2.74 0.62
CA ALA A 410 24.57 -1.84 0.07
C ALA A 410 24.79 -0.61 0.96
N TYR A 411 23.72 -0.03 1.49
CA TYR A 411 23.77 1.08 2.46
C TYR A 411 24.46 0.64 3.76
N TYR A 412 24.02 -0.48 4.35
CA TYR A 412 24.54 -0.98 5.62
C TYR A 412 26.03 -1.35 5.54
N LYS A 413 26.45 -2.04 4.47
CA LYS A 413 27.84 -2.47 4.24
C LYS A 413 28.69 -1.39 3.55
N LYS A 414 28.12 -0.24 3.18
CA LYS A 414 28.79 0.84 2.44
C LYS A 414 29.41 0.38 1.11
N ILE A 415 28.65 -0.40 0.34
CA ILE A 415 29.06 -0.92 -0.97
C ILE A 415 28.87 0.18 -2.02
N ASN A 416 29.98 0.62 -2.63
CA ASN A 416 29.96 1.65 -3.67
C ASN A 416 29.42 1.12 -5.00
N GLY A 417 28.68 1.97 -5.73
CA GLY A 417 28.24 1.70 -7.11
C GLY A 417 26.88 1.00 -7.25
N SER A 418 26.22 0.61 -6.15
CA SER A 418 24.88 0.00 -6.20
C SER A 418 23.74 1.01 -6.38
N PHE A 419 23.89 2.22 -5.85
CA PHE A 419 22.95 3.34 -5.97
C PHE A 419 23.67 4.67 -5.72
N THR A 420 23.00 5.80 -5.96
CA THR A 420 23.49 7.14 -5.59
C THR A 420 22.50 7.87 -4.70
N GLU A 421 22.99 8.73 -3.82
CA GLU A 421 22.21 9.48 -2.82
C GLU A 421 21.75 10.87 -3.32
N ASP A 422 21.61 11.04 -4.63
CA ASP A 422 21.38 12.31 -5.32
C ASP A 422 20.02 12.37 -6.03
N PHE A 423 19.00 11.67 -5.52
CA PHE A 423 17.64 11.84 -6.05
C PHE A 423 17.19 13.31 -5.89
N PRO A 424 16.71 13.97 -6.96
CA PRO A 424 16.36 15.38 -6.88
C PRO A 424 15.08 15.58 -6.05
N GLY A 425 15.17 16.35 -4.97
CA GLY A 425 14.03 16.66 -4.10
C GLY A 425 12.97 17.58 -4.73
N VAL A 426 13.28 18.19 -5.88
CA VAL A 426 12.39 19.01 -6.71
C VAL A 426 12.63 18.66 -8.19
N PRO A 427 11.64 18.84 -9.09
CA PRO A 427 11.87 18.60 -10.50
C PRO A 427 12.92 19.56 -11.06
N LEU A 428 13.78 19.06 -11.95
CA LEU A 428 14.84 19.87 -12.59
C LEU A 428 14.28 21.01 -13.46
N LYS A 429 13.03 20.90 -13.90
CA LYS A 429 12.32 21.90 -14.70
C LYS A 429 10.89 22.02 -14.22
N PHE A 430 10.46 23.25 -13.94
CA PHE A 430 9.06 23.59 -13.68
C PHE A 430 8.40 24.05 -14.97
N TYR A 431 7.19 23.55 -15.21
CA TYR A 431 6.32 23.90 -16.33
C TYR A 431 4.88 23.64 -15.90
N ASP A 432 3.90 23.89 -16.77
CA ASP A 432 2.54 23.39 -16.53
C ASP A 432 2.55 21.86 -16.66
N PHE A 433 2.64 21.15 -15.54
CA PHE A 433 2.80 19.70 -15.52
C PHE A 433 1.59 18.96 -16.10
N VAL A 434 0.41 19.57 -16.09
CA VAL A 434 -0.84 18.92 -16.52
C VAL A 434 -1.13 19.19 -17.99
N ASN A 435 -1.09 20.45 -18.43
CA ASN A 435 -1.44 20.82 -19.82
C ASN A 435 -0.25 21.27 -20.67
N GLY A 436 0.88 21.63 -20.04
CA GLY A 436 2.11 22.07 -20.72
C GLY A 436 3.21 21.00 -20.77
N ALA A 437 2.96 19.81 -20.23
CA ALA A 437 3.78 18.64 -20.51
C ALA A 437 3.79 18.40 -22.04
N PRO A 438 4.81 17.75 -22.61
CA PRO A 438 4.83 17.46 -24.04
C PRO A 438 3.67 16.52 -24.43
N ASN A 439 2.51 17.10 -24.71
CA ASN A 439 1.28 16.39 -25.09
C ASN A 439 1.38 15.74 -26.48
N ASN A 440 2.37 16.16 -27.27
CA ASN A 440 2.81 15.45 -28.48
C ASN A 440 3.93 14.50 -28.07
N VAL A 441 3.59 13.37 -27.45
CA VAL A 441 4.55 12.42 -26.88
C VAL A 441 5.56 12.01 -27.95
N PRO A 442 6.82 12.48 -27.90
CA PRO A 442 7.83 11.98 -28.82
C PRO A 442 8.08 10.49 -28.55
N ASN A 443 8.73 9.77 -29.47
CA ASN A 443 9.22 8.41 -29.18
C ASN A 443 10.33 8.37 -28.10
N ASN A 444 10.62 9.50 -27.45
CA ASN A 444 11.55 9.63 -26.34
C ASN A 444 11.27 10.90 -25.51
N THR A 445 10.75 10.73 -24.30
CA THR A 445 10.49 11.78 -23.30
C THR A 445 11.72 12.18 -22.49
N GLN A 446 12.86 11.51 -22.68
CA GLN A 446 14.14 11.80 -22.02
C GLN A 446 14.14 11.62 -20.49
N ALA A 447 13.32 10.70 -19.97
CA ALA A 447 13.48 10.21 -18.59
C ALA A 447 14.83 9.50 -18.43
N LEU A 448 15.50 9.76 -17.31
CA LEU A 448 16.82 9.18 -17.01
C LEU A 448 16.65 7.89 -16.22
N ASN A 449 17.20 6.79 -16.72
CA ASN A 449 17.28 5.55 -15.95
C ASN A 449 18.32 5.70 -14.83
N GLY A 450 17.95 5.36 -13.60
CA GLY A 450 18.88 5.41 -12.48
C GLY A 450 18.34 4.82 -11.18
N THR A 451 19.27 4.37 -10.33
CA THR A 451 18.99 3.91 -8.96
C THR A 451 19.42 5.03 -8.02
N LYS A 452 18.53 6.02 -7.82
CA LYS A 452 18.78 7.21 -7.01
C LYS A 452 17.91 7.18 -5.76
N ALA A 453 18.51 7.42 -4.60
CA ALA A 453 17.83 7.49 -3.31
C ALA A 453 17.76 8.93 -2.80
N LEU A 454 16.68 9.24 -2.10
CA LEU A 454 16.48 10.47 -1.36
C LEU A 454 16.89 10.23 0.10
N VAL A 455 17.83 11.01 0.61
CA VAL A 455 18.36 10.86 1.97
C VAL A 455 17.67 11.81 2.92
N LEU A 456 17.22 11.30 4.07
CA LEU A 456 16.57 12.04 5.13
C LEU A 456 17.33 11.86 6.45
N GLU A 457 17.44 12.95 7.20
CA GLU A 457 17.92 12.92 8.58
C GLU A 457 16.83 12.34 9.50
N TYR A 458 17.24 11.56 10.51
CA TYR A 458 16.32 11.03 11.50
C TYR A 458 15.57 12.17 12.22
N GLY A 459 14.25 12.03 12.35
CA GLY A 459 13.38 13.01 13.01
C GLY A 459 12.98 14.20 12.14
N ALA A 460 13.46 14.29 10.89
CA ALA A 460 13.06 15.36 9.98
C ALA A 460 11.54 15.33 9.73
N ARG A 461 10.90 16.50 9.81
CA ARG A 461 9.48 16.68 9.50
C ARG A 461 9.36 16.97 8.01
N VAL A 462 8.91 15.96 7.28
CA VAL A 462 8.90 15.95 5.81
C VAL A 462 7.52 16.38 5.30
N GLN A 463 7.51 17.32 4.36
CA GLN A 463 6.39 17.55 3.46
C GLN A 463 6.76 17.03 2.09
N LEU A 464 5.87 16.25 1.49
CA LEU A 464 6.03 15.75 0.12
C LEU A 464 4.80 16.14 -0.69
N ILE A 465 5.01 16.96 -1.71
CA ILE A 465 4.04 17.26 -2.75
C ILE A 465 4.27 16.30 -3.91
N MET A 466 3.25 15.52 -4.25
CA MET A 466 3.23 14.65 -5.41
C MET A 466 2.35 15.29 -6.49
N GLN A 467 2.89 15.47 -7.69
CA GLN A 467 2.24 16.14 -8.81
C GLN A 467 2.12 15.19 -10.00
N ASP A 468 0.90 14.82 -10.40
CA ASP A 468 0.67 14.08 -11.64
C ASP A 468 1.05 14.92 -12.87
N THR A 469 1.56 14.28 -13.92
CA THR A 469 1.95 14.95 -15.17
C THR A 469 1.22 14.40 -16.39
N GLY A 470 0.85 15.28 -17.31
CA GLY A 470 0.26 14.93 -18.61
C GLY A 470 1.28 14.46 -19.66
N THR A 471 2.47 14.00 -19.27
CA THR A 471 3.60 13.71 -20.20
C THR A 471 3.25 12.66 -21.25
N VAL A 472 2.44 11.67 -20.88
CA VAL A 472 1.86 10.67 -21.79
C VAL A 472 0.34 10.76 -21.75
N THR A 473 -0.19 10.76 -20.54
CA THR A 473 -1.61 10.91 -20.21
C THR A 473 -1.67 11.28 -18.74
N THR A 474 -2.75 11.92 -18.31
CA THR A 474 -3.03 12.09 -16.88
C THR A 474 -3.70 10.84 -16.35
N GLU A 475 -3.31 10.41 -15.16
CA GLU A 475 -3.79 9.17 -14.56
C GLU A 475 -3.75 9.27 -13.03
N ASN A 476 -4.66 8.58 -12.37
CA ASN A 476 -4.59 8.45 -10.93
C ASN A 476 -3.51 7.42 -10.57
N HIS A 477 -2.60 7.79 -9.68
CA HIS A 477 -1.49 6.92 -9.29
C HIS A 477 -1.55 6.63 -7.79
N PRO A 478 -1.88 5.39 -7.35
CA PRO A 478 -1.80 5.01 -5.94
C PRO A 478 -0.34 4.93 -5.52
N ILE A 479 0.17 5.94 -4.83
CA ILE A 479 1.55 6.00 -4.34
C ILE A 479 1.60 5.47 -2.92
N HIS A 480 2.37 4.41 -2.74
CA HIS A 480 2.62 3.74 -1.47
C HIS A 480 4.02 4.08 -0.95
N LEU A 481 4.14 4.30 0.36
CA LEU A 481 5.41 4.50 1.05
C LEU A 481 5.60 3.41 2.11
N HIS A 482 6.62 2.58 1.93
CA HIS A 482 7.01 1.54 2.88
C HIS A 482 7.49 2.14 4.21
N GLY A 483 7.32 1.42 5.31
CA GLY A 483 7.83 1.80 6.65
C GLY A 483 7.12 2.99 7.32
N TYR A 484 6.18 3.62 6.61
CA TYR A 484 5.48 4.82 7.06
C TYR A 484 3.99 4.74 6.75
N SER A 485 3.22 5.35 7.65
CA SER A 485 1.97 6.00 7.28
C SER A 485 2.22 7.51 7.33
N PHE A 486 1.39 8.27 6.64
CA PHE A 486 1.52 9.71 6.46
C PHE A 486 0.16 10.40 6.54
N TYR A 487 0.15 11.66 6.95
CA TYR A 487 -1.04 12.49 6.92
C TYR A 487 -1.22 13.07 5.52
N VAL A 488 -2.37 12.81 4.89
CA VAL A 488 -2.74 13.47 3.62
C VAL A 488 -3.32 14.84 3.94
N VAL A 489 -2.47 15.86 3.93
CA VAL A 489 -2.85 17.21 4.37
C VAL A 489 -3.61 18.00 3.31
N GLY A 490 -3.53 17.62 2.05
CA GLY A 490 -4.30 18.24 0.99
C GLY A 490 -4.14 17.52 -0.34
N TYR A 491 -5.05 17.79 -1.27
CA TYR A 491 -4.98 17.35 -2.65
C TYR A 491 -5.82 18.29 -3.51
N GLY A 492 -5.62 18.24 -4.82
CA GLY A 492 -6.36 19.08 -5.75
C GLY A 492 -6.15 18.69 -7.20
N THR A 493 -6.85 19.38 -8.10
CA THR A 493 -6.66 19.25 -9.54
C THR A 493 -5.72 20.34 -10.06
N GLY A 494 -5.16 20.12 -11.24
CA GLY A 494 -4.21 21.03 -11.86
C GLY A 494 -2.82 20.99 -11.22
N ASN A 495 -2.05 22.04 -11.47
CA ASN A 495 -0.73 22.21 -10.87
C ASN A 495 -0.85 22.66 -9.42
N TYR A 496 -0.06 22.08 -8.52
CA TYR A 496 0.05 22.55 -7.14
C TYR A 496 0.45 24.03 -7.10
N ASN A 497 -0.27 24.81 -6.31
CA ASN A 497 0.03 26.20 -6.05
C ASN A 497 0.02 26.45 -4.53
N PRO A 498 1.17 26.74 -3.90
CA PRO A 498 1.25 26.92 -2.45
C PRO A 498 0.45 28.12 -1.93
N LYS A 499 0.03 29.06 -2.80
CA LYS A 499 -0.78 30.22 -2.41
C LYS A 499 -2.27 29.91 -2.30
N THR A 500 -2.74 28.88 -3.00
CA THR A 500 -4.16 28.50 -3.06
C THR A 500 -4.45 27.14 -2.46
N ALA A 501 -3.41 26.33 -2.25
CA ALA A 501 -3.53 25.04 -1.59
C ALA A 501 -4.07 25.23 -0.16
N ASN A 502 -5.18 24.57 0.14
CA ASN A 502 -5.79 24.57 1.46
C ASN A 502 -5.50 23.24 2.15
N PHE A 503 -4.73 23.29 3.24
CA PHE A 503 -4.37 22.08 3.97
C PHE A 503 -5.27 21.84 5.18
N ASN A 504 -5.75 20.61 5.31
CA ASN A 504 -6.30 20.10 6.55
C ASN A 504 -5.14 19.76 7.50
N LEU A 505 -4.92 20.60 8.51
CA LEU A 505 -3.92 20.38 9.57
C LEU A 505 -4.58 20.07 10.91
N VAL A 506 -5.88 19.77 10.91
CA VAL A 506 -6.65 19.47 12.13
C VAL A 506 -6.85 17.97 12.25
N ASP A 507 -7.38 17.34 11.21
CA ASP A 507 -7.70 15.91 11.19
C ASP A 507 -7.50 15.27 9.79
N PRO A 508 -6.38 15.55 9.09
CA PRO A 508 -6.09 14.90 7.82
C PRO A 508 -6.05 13.38 8.00
N PRO A 509 -6.57 12.57 7.04
CA PRO A 509 -6.52 11.13 7.15
C PRO A 509 -5.06 10.65 7.20
N TYR A 510 -4.81 9.62 8.01
CA TYR A 510 -3.50 8.99 8.18
C TYR A 510 -3.52 7.67 7.41
N MET A 511 -2.70 7.57 6.36
CA MET A 511 -2.78 6.53 5.33
C MET A 511 -1.38 6.03 4.96
N ASN A 512 -1.26 4.93 4.25
CA ASN A 512 0.02 4.45 3.72
C ASN A 512 0.07 4.45 2.18
N THR A 513 -1.09 4.59 1.53
CA THR A 513 -1.23 4.66 0.07
C THR A 513 -2.23 5.76 -0.33
N ILE A 514 -1.80 6.70 -1.17
CA ILE A 514 -2.66 7.79 -1.67
C ILE A 514 -2.71 7.76 -3.20
N GLY A 515 -3.94 7.70 -3.74
CA GLY A 515 -4.18 8.01 -5.15
C GLY A 515 -3.89 9.47 -5.42
N VAL A 516 -2.77 9.76 -6.09
CA VAL A 516 -2.48 11.11 -6.60
C VAL A 516 -3.52 11.39 -7.69
N PRO A 517 -4.37 12.43 -7.54
CA PRO A 517 -5.52 12.61 -8.43
C PRO A 517 -5.11 12.82 -9.89
N VAL A 518 -5.96 12.34 -10.80
CA VAL A 518 -5.84 12.53 -12.26
C VAL A 518 -5.61 14.00 -12.60
N GLY A 519 -4.46 14.31 -13.20
CA GLY A 519 -4.06 15.66 -13.59
C GLY A 519 -4.04 16.62 -12.40
N GLY A 520 -3.65 16.13 -11.22
CA GLY A 520 -3.72 16.84 -9.96
C GLY A 520 -2.50 16.64 -9.09
N TRP A 521 -2.67 16.89 -7.79
CA TRP A 521 -1.60 16.78 -6.80
C TRP A 521 -2.13 16.27 -5.46
N ALA A 522 -1.24 15.65 -4.68
CA ALA A 522 -1.48 15.29 -3.28
C ALA A 522 -0.30 15.75 -2.41
N ALA A 523 -0.59 16.28 -1.25
CA ALA A 523 0.39 16.73 -0.26
C ALA A 523 0.30 15.84 0.98
N ILE A 524 1.43 15.24 1.36
CA ILE A 524 1.53 14.40 2.56
C ILE A 524 2.55 14.97 3.55
N ARG A 525 2.37 14.65 4.83
CA ARG A 525 3.35 14.93 5.88
C ARG A 525 3.59 13.72 6.76
N PHE A 526 4.86 13.49 7.08
CA PHE A 526 5.30 12.46 8.02
C PHE A 526 6.60 12.89 8.71
N VAL A 527 7.00 12.15 9.74
CA VAL A 527 8.29 12.33 10.42
C VAL A 527 9.19 11.17 10.02
N ALA A 528 10.41 11.44 9.56
CA ALA A 528 11.40 10.43 9.20
C ALA A 528 11.99 9.75 10.46
N ASP A 529 11.17 9.01 11.19
CA ASP A 529 11.45 8.46 12.53
C ASP A 529 11.76 6.95 12.51
N ASN A 530 12.07 6.41 11.33
CA ASN A 530 12.33 4.99 11.12
C ASN A 530 13.61 4.80 10.28
N PRO A 531 14.77 4.56 10.91
CA PRO A 531 16.04 4.39 10.21
C PRO A 531 16.00 3.15 9.32
N GLY A 532 16.52 3.28 8.10
CA GLY A 532 16.50 2.21 7.11
C GLY A 532 16.30 2.71 5.70
N VAL A 533 15.91 1.79 4.83
CA VAL A 533 15.74 2.01 3.39
C VAL A 533 14.31 1.66 3.02
N TRP A 534 13.54 2.66 2.58
CA TRP A 534 12.10 2.54 2.41
C TRP A 534 11.71 2.84 0.97
N PHE A 535 11.03 1.89 0.33
CA PHE A 535 10.58 2.05 -1.04
C PHE A 535 9.36 2.97 -1.12
N MET A 536 9.35 3.90 -2.07
CA MET A 536 8.18 4.70 -2.42
C MET A 536 7.86 4.45 -3.88
N HIS A 537 6.67 3.94 -4.19
CA HIS A 537 6.35 3.56 -5.57
C HIS A 537 4.86 3.63 -5.85
N CYS A 538 4.52 3.69 -7.14
CA CYS A 538 3.16 3.44 -7.56
C CYS A 538 2.81 1.96 -7.38
N HIS A 539 1.63 1.69 -6.83
CA HIS A 539 1.12 0.34 -6.57
C HIS A 539 0.40 -0.27 -7.79
N LEU A 540 0.49 0.39 -8.95
CA LEU A 540 0.23 -0.25 -10.24
C LEU A 540 1.51 -0.96 -10.69
N ASP A 541 1.51 -2.29 -10.72
CA ASP A 541 2.73 -3.09 -10.91
C ASP A 541 3.42 -2.82 -12.25
N ILE A 542 2.65 -2.53 -13.29
CA ILE A 542 3.20 -2.09 -14.58
C ILE A 542 3.96 -0.77 -14.45
N HIS A 543 3.48 0.18 -13.66
CA HIS A 543 4.18 1.45 -13.45
C HIS A 543 5.43 1.27 -12.60
N GLN A 544 5.37 0.43 -11.58
CA GLN A 544 6.55 0.05 -10.80
C GLN A 544 7.61 -0.60 -11.70
N SER A 545 7.21 -1.55 -12.57
CA SER A 545 8.12 -2.20 -13.55
C SER A 545 8.70 -1.20 -14.56
N TRP A 546 7.96 -0.14 -14.89
CA TRP A 546 8.41 0.94 -15.76
C TRP A 546 9.30 1.99 -15.07
N GLY A 547 9.46 1.92 -13.74
CA GLY A 547 10.35 2.79 -12.98
C GLY A 547 9.65 3.89 -12.16
N LEU A 548 8.33 3.83 -11.97
CA LEU A 548 7.57 4.80 -11.16
C LEU A 548 7.77 4.56 -9.66
N GLY A 549 8.98 4.85 -9.19
CA GLY A 549 9.35 4.73 -7.79
C GLY A 549 10.67 5.43 -7.47
N THR A 550 11.00 5.44 -6.18
CA THR A 550 12.28 5.89 -5.64
C THR A 550 12.44 5.27 -4.25
N VAL A 551 13.55 5.57 -3.58
CA VAL A 551 13.88 5.03 -2.27
C VAL A 551 14.21 6.16 -1.31
N LEU A 552 13.68 6.10 -0.10
CA LEU A 552 14.01 7.00 0.99
C LEU A 552 14.99 6.29 1.93
N VAL A 553 16.20 6.84 2.05
CA VAL A 553 17.20 6.40 3.03
C VAL A 553 17.08 7.30 4.25
N VAL A 554 16.66 6.74 5.37
CA VAL A 554 16.56 7.47 6.64
C VAL A 554 17.75 7.08 7.49
N LYS A 555 18.58 8.08 7.82
CA LYS A 555 19.79 7.89 8.62
C LYS A 555 19.46 7.46 10.05
N ASN A 556 20.48 6.98 10.75
CA ASN A 556 20.39 6.73 12.18
C ASN A 556 20.23 8.04 12.95
N GLY A 557 19.42 8.01 14.01
CA GLY A 557 19.37 9.01 15.06
C GLY A 557 20.48 8.80 16.09
N LYS A 558 20.26 9.26 17.31
CA LYS A 558 21.23 9.22 18.41
C LYS A 558 20.91 8.15 19.45
N GLY A 559 19.63 7.80 19.62
CA GLY A 559 19.19 6.80 20.59
C GLY A 559 19.37 5.36 20.09
N ASP A 560 19.44 4.40 21.01
CA ASP A 560 19.62 2.99 20.70
C ASP A 560 18.48 2.40 19.83
N LEU A 561 17.26 2.93 20.00
CA LEU A 561 16.07 2.58 19.19
C LEU A 561 15.92 3.47 17.95
N GLU A 562 16.92 4.29 17.65
CA GLU A 562 16.97 5.18 16.49
C GLU A 562 18.06 4.74 15.50
N ILE A 563 18.54 3.50 15.62
CA ILE A 563 19.61 2.95 14.79
C ILE A 563 19.06 1.76 14.00
N LEU A 564 19.44 1.67 12.72
CA LEU A 564 19.17 0.51 11.88
C LEU A 564 19.81 -0.76 12.51
N PRO A 565 19.01 -1.79 12.85
CA PRO A 565 19.56 -3.01 13.44
C PRO A 565 20.47 -3.79 12.50
N HIS A 566 21.25 -4.71 13.06
CA HIS A 566 22.02 -5.66 12.26
C HIS A 566 21.11 -6.56 11.41
N PRO A 567 21.55 -6.98 10.21
CA PRO A 567 20.79 -7.92 9.41
C PRO A 567 20.62 -9.26 10.13
N PRO A 568 19.50 -9.97 9.92
CA PRO A 568 19.31 -11.31 10.46
C PRO A 568 20.32 -12.30 9.85
N ALA A 569 20.65 -13.35 10.61
CA ALA A 569 21.67 -14.32 10.20
C ALA A 569 21.26 -15.14 8.97
N ASP A 570 19.96 -15.31 8.74
CA ASP A 570 19.36 -16.03 7.61
C ASP A 570 18.94 -15.09 6.45
N LEU A 571 19.40 -13.83 6.42
CA LEU A 571 19.10 -12.89 5.33
C LEU A 571 19.48 -13.52 3.96
N PRO A 572 18.55 -13.57 2.97
CA PRO A 572 18.85 -14.17 1.68
C PRO A 572 20.00 -13.45 0.97
N GLN A 573 20.94 -14.23 0.44
CA GLN A 573 22.12 -13.71 -0.22
C GLN A 573 21.82 -13.21 -1.64
N CYS A 574 22.51 -12.13 -2.00
CA CYS A 574 22.75 -11.72 -3.38
C CYS A 574 24.05 -12.39 -3.86
#